data_AF-A0A1E1F275-F1
#
_entry.id   AF-A0A1E1F275-F1
#
_cell.length_a   1.000
_cell.length_b   1.000
_cell.length_c   1.000
_cell.angle_alpha   90.00
_cell.angle_beta   90.00
_cell.angle_gamma   90.00
#
_symmetry.space_group_name_H-M   'P 1'
#
loop_
_entity.id
_entity.type
_entity.pdbx_description
1 polymer ?
#
loop_
_entity_poly.entity_id
_entity_poly.type
_entity_poly.pdbx_seq_one_letter_code
_entity_poly.pdbx_strand_id
1 'polypeptide(L)'
;MPFDAITLTHLEDALSDGFKYHSNLDDFIVRSGISQSSLALLRAAAEQKSAQSGRFSKAPKRYVVRELLASLSEQGTDGDRLVANLITNLVGLPLKDASPNALAAVEALRAKLNSDRSSKQAERAHQKDQREEAERAAHRQKERARVSKQTARDSLRDRFQGLMAEGNAQTRGYLLERFLSDLFEHEGLQPRDPSS
;
A
#
# COMPACT_ATOMS: atom_id res chain seq x y z
N MET A 1 -8.72 -5.50 -5.62
CA MET A 1 -8.14 -5.28 -6.97
C MET A 1 -8.43 -6.56 -7.69
N PRO A 2 -9.12 -6.50 -8.84
CA PRO A 2 -9.54 -7.69 -9.54
C PRO A 2 -8.31 -8.51 -9.94
N PHE A 3 -8.42 -9.82 -9.80
CA PHE A 3 -7.39 -10.74 -10.30
C PHE A 3 -7.37 -10.72 -11.83
N ASP A 4 -6.18 -10.75 -12.42
CA ASP A 4 -6.03 -10.88 -13.87
C ASP A 4 -6.53 -12.24 -14.37
N ALA A 5 -6.90 -12.27 -15.65
CA ALA A 5 -7.47 -13.45 -16.30
C ALA A 5 -6.56 -14.69 -16.24
N ILE A 6 -5.23 -14.51 -16.28
CA ILE A 6 -4.27 -15.62 -16.22
C ILE A 6 -4.32 -16.29 -14.84
N THR A 7 -4.37 -15.48 -13.78
CA THR A 7 -4.47 -15.98 -12.41
C THR A 7 -5.78 -16.72 -12.18
N LEU A 8 -6.90 -16.20 -12.70
CA LEU A 8 -8.19 -16.89 -12.63
C LEU A 8 -8.19 -18.19 -13.44
N THR A 9 -7.49 -18.24 -14.58
CA THR A 9 -7.33 -19.46 -15.38
C THR A 9 -6.54 -20.52 -14.60
N HIS A 10 -5.43 -20.15 -13.98
CA HIS A 10 -4.67 -21.09 -13.14
C HIS A 10 -5.48 -21.57 -11.93
N LEU A 11 -6.29 -20.69 -11.33
CA LEU A 11 -7.20 -21.09 -10.27
C LEU A 11 -8.27 -22.06 -10.77
N GLU A 12 -8.84 -21.82 -11.96
CA GLU A 12 -9.81 -22.74 -12.59
C GLU A 12 -9.19 -24.13 -12.80
N ASP A 13 -8.02 -24.19 -13.44
CA ASP A 13 -7.33 -25.45 -13.76
C ASP A 13 -6.96 -26.23 -12.49
N ALA A 14 -6.46 -25.53 -11.47
CA ALA A 14 -6.06 -26.15 -10.22
C ALA A 14 -7.27 -26.67 -9.43
N LEU A 15 -8.39 -25.94 -9.38
CA LEU A 15 -9.60 -26.39 -8.69
C LEU A 15 -10.32 -27.50 -9.49
N SER A 16 -10.35 -27.42 -10.82
CA SER A 16 -11.07 -28.40 -11.63
C SER A 16 -10.40 -29.77 -11.58
N ASP A 17 -9.06 -29.80 -11.61
CA ASP A 17 -8.30 -31.03 -11.80
C ASP A 17 -7.38 -31.39 -10.61
N GLY A 18 -7.39 -30.58 -9.55
CA GLY A 18 -6.58 -30.82 -8.35
C GLY A 18 -7.18 -31.83 -7.37
N PHE A 19 -8.49 -32.04 -7.42
CA PHE A 19 -9.21 -32.90 -6.49
C PHE A 19 -9.73 -34.17 -7.17
N LYS A 20 -9.49 -35.35 -6.59
CA LYS A 20 -9.99 -36.61 -7.15
C LYS A 20 -11.52 -36.69 -7.21
N TYR A 21 -12.19 -36.26 -6.15
CA TYR A 21 -13.65 -36.35 -6.02
C TYR A 21 -14.30 -34.97 -5.88
N HIS A 22 -15.54 -34.83 -6.34
CA HIS A 22 -16.35 -33.62 -6.17
C HIS A 22 -16.55 -33.23 -4.71
N SER A 23 -16.68 -34.20 -3.79
CA SER A 23 -16.78 -33.93 -2.35
C SER A 23 -15.53 -33.25 -1.81
N ASN A 24 -14.34 -33.66 -2.26
CA ASN A 24 -13.09 -33.07 -1.81
C ASN A 24 -12.97 -31.59 -2.26
N LEU A 25 -13.46 -31.30 -3.46
CA LEU A 25 -13.55 -29.94 -3.98
C LEU A 25 -14.55 -29.10 -3.15
N ASP A 26 -15.72 -29.65 -2.83
CA ASP A 26 -16.71 -28.96 -2.01
C ASP A 26 -16.18 -28.61 -0.63
N ASP A 27 -15.60 -29.61 0.06
CA ASP A 27 -15.04 -29.44 1.39
C ASP A 27 -13.95 -28.36 1.38
N PHE A 28 -13.15 -28.32 0.31
CA PHE A 28 -12.15 -27.29 0.12
C PHE A 28 -12.76 -25.89 -0.10
N ILE A 29 -13.77 -25.78 -0.96
CA ILE A 29 -14.48 -24.53 -1.23
C ILE A 29 -15.10 -23.98 0.06
N VAL A 30 -15.74 -24.84 0.85
CA VAL A 30 -16.38 -24.47 2.11
C VAL A 30 -15.36 -24.04 3.16
N ARG A 31 -14.26 -24.79 3.31
CA ARG A 31 -13.14 -24.38 4.19
C ARG A 31 -12.49 -23.08 3.76
N SER A 32 -12.63 -22.69 2.49
CA SER A 32 -12.11 -21.41 1.97
C SER A 32 -13.06 -20.23 2.21
N GLY A 33 -14.16 -20.44 2.93
CA GLY A 33 -15.07 -19.40 3.41
C GLY A 33 -16.34 -19.22 2.59
N ILE A 34 -16.56 -20.05 1.57
CA ILE A 34 -17.80 -20.03 0.78
C ILE A 34 -18.85 -20.87 1.49
N SER A 35 -20.05 -20.30 1.70
CA SER A 35 -21.10 -21.00 2.45
C SER A 35 -21.62 -22.24 1.71
N GLN A 36 -22.09 -23.23 2.48
CA GLN A 36 -22.69 -24.45 1.93
C GLN A 36 -23.92 -24.14 1.04
N SER A 37 -24.72 -23.14 1.42
CA SER A 37 -25.89 -22.73 0.64
C SER A 37 -25.50 -22.08 -0.68
N SER A 38 -24.48 -21.21 -0.69
CA SER A 38 -23.93 -20.64 -1.91
C SER A 38 -23.39 -21.73 -2.84
N LEU A 39 -22.63 -22.69 -2.31
CA LEU A 39 -22.11 -23.81 -3.10
C LEU A 39 -23.23 -24.68 -3.70
N ALA A 40 -24.31 -24.92 -2.96
CA ALA A 40 -25.46 -25.66 -3.46
C ALA A 40 -26.14 -24.95 -4.65
N LEU A 41 -26.29 -23.61 -4.57
CA LEU A 41 -26.84 -22.81 -5.67
C LEU A 41 -25.94 -22.85 -6.92
N LEU A 42 -24.62 -22.74 -6.74
CA LEU A 42 -23.65 -22.83 -7.82
C LEU A 42 -23.69 -24.20 -8.51
N ARG A 43 -23.88 -25.27 -7.74
CA ARG A 43 -24.05 -26.61 -8.29
C ARG A 43 -25.31 -26.76 -9.11
N ALA A 44 -26.44 -26.27 -8.59
CA ALA A 44 -27.69 -26.30 -9.33
C ALA A 44 -27.58 -25.54 -10.66
N ALA A 45 -26.92 -24.37 -10.66
CA ALA A 45 -26.64 -23.60 -11.87
C ALA A 45 -25.73 -24.36 -12.85
N ALA A 46 -24.65 -24.98 -12.34
CA ALA A 46 -23.74 -25.78 -13.15
C ALA A 46 -24.42 -27.03 -13.74
N GLU A 47 -25.31 -27.68 -12.99
CA GLU A 47 -26.11 -28.82 -13.45
C GLU A 47 -27.10 -28.42 -14.54
N GLN A 48 -27.80 -27.29 -14.40
CA GLN A 48 -28.68 -26.77 -15.45
C GLN A 48 -27.91 -26.50 -16.75
N LYS A 49 -26.72 -25.88 -16.68
CA LYS A 49 -25.86 -25.65 -17.85
C LYS A 49 -25.33 -26.95 -18.46
N SER A 50 -24.97 -27.92 -17.61
CA SER A 50 -24.50 -29.24 -18.08
C SER A 50 -25.62 -30.06 -18.72
N ALA A 51 -26.85 -29.98 -18.20
CA ALA A 51 -28.01 -30.73 -18.71
C ALA A 51 -28.34 -30.37 -20.17
N GLN A 52 -28.12 -29.11 -20.56
CA GLN A 52 -28.27 -28.66 -21.96
C GLN A 52 -27.32 -29.38 -22.93
N SER A 53 -26.19 -29.92 -22.45
CA SER A 53 -25.23 -30.67 -23.26
C SER A 53 -25.48 -32.19 -23.30
N GLY A 54 -26.42 -32.70 -22.50
CA GLY A 54 -26.93 -34.08 -22.55
C GLY A 54 -25.96 -35.22 -22.21
N ARG A 55 -24.69 -34.93 -21.83
CA ARG A 55 -23.62 -35.95 -21.84
C ARG A 55 -23.32 -36.61 -20.48
N PHE A 56 -23.72 -36.02 -19.35
CA PHE A 56 -23.34 -36.49 -18.01
C PHE A 56 -24.48 -36.39 -16.99
N SER A 57 -24.52 -37.33 -16.04
CA SER A 57 -25.51 -37.36 -14.94
C SER A 57 -25.24 -36.34 -13.83
N LYS A 58 -24.01 -35.82 -13.74
CA LYS A 58 -23.60 -34.72 -12.85
C LYS A 58 -22.71 -33.75 -13.60
N ALA A 59 -22.79 -32.47 -13.25
CA ALA A 59 -21.93 -31.46 -13.83
C ALA A 59 -20.44 -31.77 -13.56
N PRO A 60 -19.56 -31.68 -14.57
CA PRO A 60 -18.11 -31.79 -14.36
C PRO A 60 -17.61 -30.70 -13.40
N LYS A 61 -16.57 -31.00 -12.59
CA LYS A 61 -15.99 -30.05 -11.62
C LYS A 61 -15.67 -28.68 -12.24
N ARG A 62 -15.14 -28.67 -13.46
CA ARG A 62 -14.81 -27.43 -14.19
C ARG A 62 -16.02 -26.51 -14.37
N TYR A 63 -17.22 -27.04 -14.60
CA TYR A 63 -18.43 -26.21 -14.69
C TYR A 63 -18.75 -25.56 -13.36
N VAL A 64 -18.68 -26.31 -12.25
CA VAL A 64 -18.90 -25.78 -10.90
C VAL A 64 -17.90 -24.68 -10.57
N VAL A 65 -16.63 -24.88 -10.91
CA VAL A 65 -15.57 -23.88 -10.69
C VAL A 65 -15.79 -22.61 -11.53
N ARG A 66 -16.23 -22.73 -12.78
CA ARG A 66 -16.55 -21.56 -13.62
C ARG A 66 -17.70 -20.74 -13.07
N GLU A 67 -18.78 -21.40 -12.65
CA GLU A 67 -19.90 -20.71 -12.00
C GLU A 67 -19.45 -20.05 -10.70
N LEU A 68 -18.60 -20.71 -9.93
CA LEU A 68 -18.04 -20.13 -8.71
C LEU A 68 -17.25 -18.86 -9.02
N LEU A 69 -16.30 -18.90 -9.96
CA LEU A 69 -15.47 -17.73 -10.29
C LEU A 69 -16.29 -16.59 -10.90
N ALA A 70 -17.32 -16.90 -11.70
CA ALA A 70 -18.26 -15.91 -12.22
C ALA A 70 -19.08 -15.26 -11.09
N SER A 71 -19.62 -16.06 -10.16
CA SER A 71 -20.37 -15.53 -9.02
C SER A 71 -19.49 -14.69 -8.08
N LEU A 72 -18.22 -15.06 -7.91
CA LEU A 72 -17.28 -14.27 -7.11
C LEU A 72 -16.91 -12.96 -7.81
N SER A 73 -16.77 -12.93 -9.14
CA SER A 73 -16.45 -11.68 -9.84
C SER A 73 -17.60 -10.66 -9.76
N GLU A 74 -18.85 -11.13 -9.73
CA GLU A 74 -20.03 -10.28 -9.52
C GLU A 74 -20.12 -9.65 -8.12
N GLN A 75 -19.47 -10.25 -7.11
CA GLN A 75 -19.46 -9.77 -5.73
C GLN A 75 -18.41 -8.66 -5.47
N GLY A 76 -17.65 -8.25 -6.47
CA GLY A 76 -16.67 -7.17 -6.37
C GLY A 76 -15.59 -7.43 -5.31
N THR A 77 -15.40 -6.49 -4.38
CA THR A 77 -14.29 -6.54 -3.40
C THR A 77 -14.39 -7.69 -2.41
N ASP A 78 -15.60 -8.14 -2.08
CA ASP A 78 -15.77 -9.29 -1.18
C ASP A 78 -15.50 -10.61 -1.94
N GLY A 79 -15.87 -10.66 -3.21
CA GLY A 79 -15.47 -11.72 -4.12
C GLY A 79 -13.95 -11.84 -4.28
N ASP A 80 -13.26 -10.72 -4.48
CA ASP A 80 -11.79 -10.66 -4.51
C ASP A 80 -11.16 -11.28 -3.25
N ARG A 81 -11.73 -11.03 -2.06
CA ARG A 81 -11.24 -11.60 -0.80
C ARG A 81 -11.40 -13.12 -0.77
N LEU A 82 -12.54 -13.63 -1.23
CA LEU A 82 -12.79 -15.07 -1.31
C LEU A 82 -11.86 -15.76 -2.34
N VAL A 83 -11.61 -15.13 -3.49
CA VAL A 83 -10.64 -15.62 -4.47
C VAL A 83 -9.23 -15.65 -3.87
N ALA A 84 -8.82 -14.62 -3.12
CA ALA A 84 -7.54 -14.60 -2.43
C ALA A 84 -7.41 -15.73 -1.40
N ASN A 85 -8.47 -16.02 -0.65
CA ASN A 85 -8.53 -17.12 0.31
C ASN A 85 -8.42 -18.48 -0.38
N LEU A 86 -9.14 -18.67 -1.50
CA LEU A 86 -9.05 -19.89 -2.33
C LEU A 86 -7.60 -20.12 -2.78
N ILE A 87 -6.94 -19.11 -3.35
CA ILE A 87 -5.55 -19.22 -3.81
C ILE A 87 -4.62 -19.54 -2.64
N THR A 88 -4.76 -18.84 -1.51
CA THR A 88 -3.89 -19.02 -0.33
C THR A 88 -4.02 -20.44 0.24
N ASN A 89 -5.24 -20.94 0.40
CA ASN A 89 -5.50 -22.27 0.93
C ASN A 89 -5.06 -23.36 -0.05
N LEU A 90 -5.26 -23.15 -1.35
CA LEU A 90 -4.91 -24.10 -2.40
C LEU A 90 -3.38 -24.29 -2.49
N VAL A 91 -2.62 -23.21 -2.45
CA VAL A 91 -1.14 -23.26 -2.55
C VAL A 91 -0.51 -23.96 -1.35
N GLY A 92 -1.17 -23.96 -0.19
CA GLY A 92 -0.75 -24.67 1.02
C GLY A 92 -1.21 -26.13 1.11
N LEU A 93 -2.07 -26.60 0.20
CA LEU A 93 -2.66 -27.93 0.26
C LEU A 93 -1.83 -28.94 -0.56
N PRO A 94 -1.45 -30.11 0.01
CA PRO A 94 -0.82 -31.17 -0.77
C PRO A 94 -1.83 -31.88 -1.66
N LEU A 95 -1.78 -31.62 -2.97
CA LEU A 95 -2.66 -32.25 -3.96
C LEU A 95 -2.07 -33.56 -4.51
N LYS A 96 -2.19 -34.65 -3.73
CA LYS A 96 -1.58 -35.95 -4.05
C LYS A 96 -2.13 -36.63 -5.32
N ASP A 97 -3.38 -36.35 -5.68
CA ASP A 97 -4.09 -36.95 -6.83
C ASP A 97 -4.32 -35.94 -7.97
N ALA A 98 -3.62 -34.81 -7.97
CA ALA A 98 -3.81 -33.77 -8.98
C ALA A 98 -3.25 -34.20 -10.35
N SER A 99 -3.89 -33.71 -11.42
CA SER A 99 -3.33 -33.82 -12.76
C SER A 99 -2.02 -33.00 -12.89
N PRO A 100 -1.13 -33.34 -13.84
CA PRO A 100 0.06 -32.53 -14.11
C PRO A 100 -0.26 -31.06 -14.40
N ASN A 101 -1.38 -30.80 -15.07
CA ASN A 101 -1.84 -29.43 -15.38
C ASN A 101 -2.26 -28.68 -14.11
N ALA A 102 -2.99 -29.33 -13.20
CA ALA A 102 -3.37 -28.72 -11.92
C ALA A 102 -2.14 -28.42 -11.05
N LEU A 103 -1.16 -29.33 -11.01
CA LEU A 103 0.09 -29.10 -10.29
C LEU A 103 0.86 -27.91 -10.86
N ALA A 104 1.00 -27.83 -12.19
CA ALA A 104 1.63 -26.68 -12.85
C ALA A 104 0.91 -25.37 -12.56
N ALA A 105 -0.43 -25.38 -12.56
CA ALA A 105 -1.24 -24.22 -12.21
C ALA A 105 -1.05 -23.77 -10.75
N VAL A 106 -0.97 -24.72 -9.80
CA VAL A 106 -0.66 -24.40 -8.39
C VAL A 106 0.74 -23.81 -8.23
N GLU A 107 1.75 -24.34 -8.92
CA GLU A 107 3.09 -23.76 -8.90
C GLU A 107 3.13 -22.35 -9.51
N ALA A 108 2.39 -22.10 -10.60
CA ALA A 108 2.25 -20.77 -11.18
C ALA A 108 1.60 -19.77 -10.19
N LEU A 109 0.54 -20.19 -9.50
CA LEU A 109 -0.10 -19.40 -8.43
C LEU A 109 0.86 -19.12 -7.27
N ARG A 110 1.66 -20.11 -6.87
CA ARG A 110 2.68 -19.96 -5.81
C ARG A 110 3.77 -18.97 -6.22
N ALA A 111 4.28 -19.09 -7.44
CA ALA A 111 5.27 -18.17 -8.00
C ALA A 111 4.74 -16.73 -8.02
N LYS A 112 3.48 -16.56 -8.43
CA LYS A 112 2.83 -15.25 -8.43
C LYS A 112 2.69 -14.66 -7.02
N LEU A 113 2.19 -15.45 -6.05
CA LEU A 113 2.09 -14.99 -4.65
C LEU A 113 3.44 -14.54 -4.09
N ASN A 114 4.51 -15.28 -4.40
CA ASN A 114 5.86 -14.94 -3.97
C ASN A 114 6.36 -13.65 -4.63
N SER A 115 6.11 -13.48 -5.93
CA SER A 115 6.44 -12.26 -6.67
C SER A 115 5.70 -11.05 -6.10
N ASP A 116 4.38 -11.15 -5.91
CA ASP A 116 3.56 -10.08 -5.34
C ASP A 116 4.01 -9.69 -3.93
N ARG A 117 4.40 -10.67 -3.11
CA ARG A 117 4.94 -10.44 -1.77
C ARG A 117 6.27 -9.71 -1.81
N SER A 118 7.17 -10.11 -2.70
CA SER A 118 8.47 -9.47 -2.89
C SER A 118 8.32 -8.02 -3.36
N SER A 119 7.46 -7.76 -4.36
CA SER A 119 7.20 -6.41 -4.87
C SER A 119 6.61 -5.50 -3.81
N LYS A 120 5.62 -5.98 -3.03
CA LYS A 120 5.05 -5.20 -1.91
C LYS A 120 6.07 -4.91 -0.81
N GLN A 121 6.99 -5.83 -0.55
CA GLN A 121 8.05 -5.60 0.43
C GLN A 121 9.06 -4.55 -0.06
N ALA A 122 9.45 -4.61 -1.33
CA ALA A 122 10.33 -3.61 -1.95
C ALA A 122 9.69 -2.22 -1.97
N GLU A 123 8.40 -2.13 -2.32
CA GLU A 123 7.67 -0.86 -2.33
C GLU A 123 7.60 -0.25 -0.92
N ARG A 124 7.32 -1.06 0.11
CA ARG A 124 7.32 -0.60 1.51
C ARG A 124 8.68 -0.12 1.97
N ALA A 125 9.76 -0.79 1.56
CA ALA A 125 11.13 -0.36 1.88
C ALA A 125 11.43 1.00 1.24
N HIS A 126 11.11 1.16 -0.05
CA HIS A 126 11.30 2.42 -0.76
C HIS A 126 10.47 3.57 -0.16
N GLN A 127 9.20 3.32 0.20
CA GLN A 127 8.37 4.32 0.87
C GLN A 127 8.93 4.71 2.25
N LYS A 128 9.54 3.77 2.97
CA LYS A 128 10.20 4.04 4.25
C LYS A 128 11.44 4.92 4.06
N ASP A 129 12.30 4.60 3.11
CA ASP A 129 13.52 5.38 2.82
C ASP A 129 13.19 6.82 2.42
N GLN A 130 12.16 7.02 1.60
CA GLN A 130 11.68 8.36 1.22
C GLN A 130 11.19 9.17 2.43
N ARG A 131 10.47 8.53 3.36
CA ARG A 131 10.01 9.21 4.59
C ARG A 131 11.19 9.59 5.47
N GLU A 132 12.14 8.69 5.68
CA GLU A 132 13.34 8.99 6.48
C GLU A 132 14.21 10.09 5.85
N GLU A 133 14.29 10.16 4.53
CA GLU A 133 14.99 11.24 3.84
C GLU A 133 14.26 12.59 4.00
N ALA A 134 12.93 12.60 3.85
CA ALA A 134 12.12 13.79 4.06
C ALA A 134 12.21 14.31 5.50
N GLU A 135 12.16 13.41 6.50
CA GLU A 135 12.34 13.77 7.91
C GLU A 135 13.72 14.35 8.19
N ARG A 136 14.78 13.74 7.64
CA ARG A 136 16.15 14.26 7.76
C ARG A 136 16.29 15.63 7.09
N ALA A 137 15.67 15.84 5.93
CA ALA A 137 15.67 17.14 5.25
C ALA A 137 14.95 18.22 6.08
N ALA A 138 13.77 17.89 6.63
CA ALA A 138 13.01 18.79 7.49
C ALA A 138 13.79 19.15 8.78
N HIS A 139 14.46 18.18 9.39
CA HIS A 139 15.31 18.41 10.56
C HIS A 139 16.48 19.36 10.24
N ARG A 140 17.19 19.12 9.12
CA ARG A 140 18.27 20.01 8.66
C ARG A 140 17.78 21.43 8.41
N GLN A 141 16.58 21.60 7.84
CA GLN A 141 16.01 22.92 7.59
C GLN A 141 15.67 23.66 8.90
N LYS A 142 15.07 22.96 9.88
CA LYS A 142 14.80 23.51 11.21
C LYS A 142 16.07 23.94 11.93
N GLU A 143 17.10 23.10 11.93
CA GLU A 143 18.38 23.42 12.55
C GLU A 143 19.07 24.61 11.87
N ARG A 144 19.06 24.67 10.53
CA ARG A 144 19.57 25.84 9.79
C ARG A 144 18.85 27.13 10.15
N ALA A 145 17.52 27.10 10.26
CA ALA A 145 16.73 28.26 10.67
C ALA A 145 16.99 28.66 12.13
N ARG A 146 17.24 27.69 13.02
CA ARG A 146 17.59 27.97 14.42
C ARG A 146 18.96 28.63 14.52
N VAL A 147 19.96 28.08 13.81
CA VAL A 147 21.32 28.62 13.77
C VAL A 147 21.31 30.03 13.18
N SER A 148 20.62 30.27 12.05
CA SER A 148 20.57 31.61 11.46
C SER A 148 19.95 32.65 12.39
N LYS A 149 18.86 32.31 13.10
CA LYS A 149 18.25 33.17 14.11
C LYS A 149 19.21 33.46 15.27
N GLN A 150 19.92 32.44 15.75
CA GLN A 150 20.89 32.61 16.84
C GLN A 150 22.05 33.52 16.41
N THR A 151 22.64 33.28 15.23
CA THR A 151 23.72 34.11 14.68
C THR A 151 23.30 35.56 14.50
N ALA A 152 22.07 35.82 14.04
CA ALA A 152 21.55 37.19 13.93
C ALA A 152 21.44 37.87 15.30
N ARG A 153 20.94 37.17 16.32
CA ARG A 153 20.86 37.68 17.70
C ARG A 153 22.23 37.95 18.31
N ASP A 154 23.18 37.05 18.11
CA ASP A 154 24.55 37.22 18.60
C ASP A 154 25.20 38.44 17.94
N SER A 155 25.02 38.62 16.63
CA SER A 155 25.51 39.81 15.91
C SER A 155 24.90 41.12 16.41
N LEU A 156 23.60 41.14 16.74
CA LEU A 156 22.95 42.31 17.34
C LEU A 156 23.52 42.61 18.73
N ARG A 157 23.70 41.58 19.55
CA ARG A 157 24.30 41.70 20.88
C ARG A 157 25.72 42.28 20.79
N ASP A 158 26.55 41.79 19.88
CA ASP A 158 27.93 42.26 19.71
C ASP A 158 27.97 43.72 19.26
N ARG A 159 27.09 44.13 18.32
CA ARG A 159 26.95 45.53 17.90
C ARG A 159 26.52 46.44 19.05
N PHE A 160 25.58 45.99 19.88
CA PHE A 160 25.15 46.72 21.05
C PHE A 160 26.27 46.88 22.08
N GLN A 161 27.07 45.84 22.32
CA GLN A 161 28.23 45.93 23.21
C GLN A 161 29.28 46.91 22.67
N GLY A 162 29.55 46.88 21.36
CA GLY A 162 30.44 47.84 20.70
C GLY A 162 29.96 49.28 20.83
N LEU A 163 28.66 49.52 20.66
CA LEU A 163 28.02 50.82 20.90
C LEU A 163 28.25 51.33 22.32
N MET A 164 28.04 50.47 23.33
CA MET A 164 28.19 50.83 24.74
C MET A 164 29.63 51.12 25.14
N ALA A 165 30.60 50.54 24.43
CA ALA A 165 32.03 50.79 24.63
C ALA A 165 32.55 52.05 23.92
N GLU A 166 31.75 52.66 23.02
CA GLU A 166 32.17 53.83 22.25
C GLU A 166 32.18 55.11 23.11
N GLY A 167 33.37 55.69 23.25
CA GLY A 167 33.61 56.90 24.04
C GLY A 167 33.16 58.19 23.32
N ASN A 168 33.20 58.20 21.97
CA ASN A 168 32.80 59.37 21.19
C ASN A 168 31.27 59.44 21.04
N ALA A 169 30.65 60.49 21.58
CA ALA A 169 29.20 60.67 21.55
C ALA A 169 28.60 60.75 20.13
N GLN A 170 29.33 61.34 19.18
CA GLN A 170 28.88 61.50 17.80
C GLN A 170 28.95 60.17 17.04
N THR A 171 30.05 59.44 17.18
CA THR A 171 30.20 58.08 16.64
C THR A 171 29.17 57.13 17.24
N ARG A 172 28.91 57.25 18.54
CA ARG A 172 27.90 56.45 19.24
C ARG A 172 26.49 56.72 18.71
N GLY A 173 26.14 57.96 18.39
CA GLY A 173 24.86 58.29 17.75
C GLY A 173 24.65 57.55 16.42
N TYR A 174 25.64 57.59 15.53
CA TYR A 174 25.60 56.88 14.26
C TYR A 174 25.50 55.35 14.41
N LEU A 175 26.26 54.78 15.35
CA LEU A 175 26.20 53.34 15.66
C LEU A 175 24.84 52.93 16.23
N LEU A 176 24.19 53.81 17.01
CA LEU A 176 22.86 53.56 17.56
C LEU A 176 21.80 53.50 16.45
N GLU A 177 21.83 54.45 15.50
CA GLU A 177 20.90 54.45 14.36
C GLU A 177 21.04 53.18 13.51
N ARG A 178 22.27 52.73 13.28
CA ARG A 178 22.55 51.49 12.56
C ARG A 178 22.04 50.27 13.32
N PHE A 179 22.31 50.20 14.63
CA PHE A 179 21.81 49.12 15.48
C PHE A 179 20.28 49.05 15.50
N LEU A 180 19.58 50.18 15.62
CA LEU A 180 18.12 50.24 15.61
C LEU A 180 17.54 49.79 14.27
N SER A 181 18.20 50.15 13.16
CA SER A 181 17.81 49.69 11.82
C SER A 181 17.95 48.17 11.69
N ASP A 182 19.09 47.61 12.11
CA ASP A 182 19.33 46.17 12.12
C ASP A 182 18.35 45.40 13.03
N LEU A 183 18.02 45.99 14.19
CA LEU A 183 17.08 45.41 15.17
C LEU A 183 15.65 45.39 14.61
N PHE A 184 15.21 46.47 13.99
CA PHE A 184 13.90 46.55 13.37
C PHE A 184 13.77 45.60 12.18
N GLU A 185 14.80 45.49 11.35
CA GLU A 185 14.84 44.50 10.28
C GLU A 185 14.75 43.06 10.84
N HIS A 186 15.46 42.75 11.92
CA HIS A 186 15.42 41.44 12.57
C HIS A 186 14.05 41.09 13.18
N GLU A 187 13.41 42.05 13.84
CA GLU A 187 12.09 41.88 14.46
C GLU A 187 10.93 42.04 13.47
N GLY A 188 11.22 42.37 12.20
CA GLY A 188 10.20 42.62 11.18
C GLY A 188 9.35 43.87 11.47
N LEU A 189 9.91 44.83 12.21
CA LEU A 189 9.27 46.08 12.57
C LEU A 189 9.59 47.13 11.50
N GLN A 190 8.59 47.92 11.09
CA GLN A 190 8.83 49.10 10.27
C GLN A 190 9.02 50.34 11.16
N PRO A 191 9.99 51.22 10.85
CA PRO A 191 10.09 52.52 11.51
C PRO A 191 8.78 53.29 11.35
N ARG A 192 8.33 53.94 12.41
CA ARG A 192 7.11 54.77 12.38
C ARG A 192 7.41 56.05 11.62
N ASP A 193 6.62 56.37 10.59
CA ASP A 193 6.74 57.65 9.89
C ASP A 193 6.51 58.81 10.86
N PRO A 194 7.37 59.85 10.87
CA PRO A 194 7.29 60.96 11.82
C PRO A 194 6.14 61.95 11.56
N SER A 195 5.11 61.58 10.78
CA SER A 195 4.04 62.46 10.30
C SER A 195 2.61 62.07 10.73
N SER A 196 2.45 61.35 11.83
CA SER A 196 1.14 61.10 12.47
C SER A 196 1.08 61.60 13.90
#